data_AF-A0A6N8SGX6-F1
#
_entry.id   AF-A0A6N8SGX6-F1
#
_cell.length_a   1.000
_cell.length_b   1.000
_cell.length_c   1.000
_cell.angle_alpha   90.00
_cell.angle_beta   90.00
_cell.angle_gamma   90.00
#
_symmetry.space_group_name_H-M   'P 1'
#
loop_
_entity.id
_entity.type
_entity.pdbx_description
1 polymer ?
#
loop_
_entity_poly.entity_id
_entity_poly.type
_entity_poly.pdbx_seq_one_letter_code
_entity_poly.pdbx_strand_id
1 'polypeptide(L)'
;MPETQYFAYSRQDEMLVCSCNFITDKDIVDVINSLLDEDCWQLIVPAKVYHAMQKRGRCCGCFPNVVDIIVRTTEQYHADRHSTGDEIFDFMTRLKQFHEENRRADLERRQKSHRAA
;
A
#
# COMPACT_ATOMS: atom_id res chain seq x y z
N MET A 1 -17.42 -14.64 -14.70
CA MET A 1 -16.63 -13.48 -14.23
C MET A 1 -17.06 -12.26 -15.06
N PRO A 2 -17.07 -11.04 -14.50
CA PRO A 2 -18.30 -10.27 -14.30
C PRO A 2 -18.41 -9.05 -15.23
N GLU A 3 -19.18 -9.16 -16.32
CA GLU A 3 -19.51 -8.02 -17.20
C GLU A 3 -20.22 -6.89 -16.45
N THR A 4 -20.98 -7.21 -15.39
CA THR A 4 -21.73 -6.24 -14.58
C THR A 4 -20.85 -5.37 -13.69
N GLN A 5 -19.71 -5.88 -13.19
CA GLN A 5 -18.75 -5.08 -12.42
C GLN A 5 -17.92 -4.18 -13.35
N TYR A 6 -17.53 -4.68 -14.53
CA TYR A 6 -16.82 -3.88 -15.53
C TYR A 6 -17.66 -2.67 -16.01
N PHE A 7 -18.95 -2.88 -16.23
CA PHE A 7 -19.88 -1.82 -16.65
C PHE A 7 -20.23 -0.79 -15.54
N ALA A 8 -20.03 -1.14 -14.27
CA ALA A 8 -20.18 -0.22 -13.14
C ALA A 8 -18.92 0.62 -12.92
N TYR A 9 -17.74 0.00 -13.07
CA TYR A 9 -16.44 0.68 -12.96
C TYR A 9 -16.22 1.70 -14.08
N SER A 10 -16.57 1.32 -15.31
CA SER A 10 -16.43 2.19 -16.49
C SER A 10 -17.32 3.44 -16.45
N ARG A 11 -18.38 3.46 -15.62
CA ARG A 11 -19.23 4.64 -15.39
C ARG A 11 -18.70 5.60 -14.32
N GLN A 12 -17.70 5.20 -13.54
CA GLN A 12 -17.08 6.04 -12.51
C GLN A 12 -15.83 6.75 -13.02
N ASP A 13 -15.17 6.18 -14.05
CA ASP A 13 -13.95 6.70 -14.68
C ASP A 13 -14.09 8.13 -15.27
N GLU A 14 -15.29 8.52 -15.68
CA GLU A 14 -15.54 9.80 -16.35
C GLU A 14 -15.95 10.94 -15.39
N MET A 15 -16.05 10.67 -14.08
CA MET A 15 -16.49 11.71 -13.14
C MET A 15 -15.38 12.76 -12.93
N LEU A 16 -15.72 14.02 -13.13
CA LEU A 16 -14.83 15.14 -12.86
C LEU A 16 -14.67 15.34 -11.35
N VAL A 17 -13.44 15.19 -10.84
CA VAL A 17 -13.11 15.33 -9.41
C VAL A 17 -12.62 16.74 -9.08
N CYS A 18 -11.82 17.35 -9.97
CA CYS A 18 -11.28 18.70 -9.75
C CYS A 18 -11.69 19.66 -10.87
N SER A 19 -12.61 20.58 -10.58
CA SER A 19 -13.03 21.62 -11.53
C SER A 19 -11.92 22.63 -11.85
N CYS A 20 -11.01 22.92 -10.92
CA CYS A 20 -9.96 23.92 -11.13
C CYS A 20 -8.86 23.48 -12.09
N ASN A 21 -8.58 22.18 -12.14
CA ASN A 21 -7.50 21.60 -12.92
C ASN A 21 -8.00 20.63 -14.01
N PHE A 22 -9.33 20.48 -14.14
CA PHE A 22 -10.00 19.53 -15.03
C PHE A 22 -9.40 18.12 -14.90
N ILE A 23 -9.51 17.54 -13.70
CA ILE A 23 -8.99 16.20 -13.38
C ILE A 23 -10.17 15.27 -13.12
N THR A 24 -10.16 14.11 -13.76
CA THR A 24 -11.15 13.05 -13.63
C THR A 24 -10.77 12.02 -12.56
N ASP A 25 -11.71 11.17 -12.15
CA ASP A 25 -11.44 10.03 -11.26
C ASP A 25 -10.39 9.10 -11.90
N LYS A 26 -10.53 8.80 -13.19
CA LYS A 26 -9.58 7.97 -13.94
C LYS A 26 -8.16 8.52 -13.92
N ASP A 27 -7.98 9.82 -14.15
CA ASP A 27 -6.64 10.45 -14.11
C ASP A 27 -5.96 10.22 -12.74
N ILE A 28 -6.74 10.26 -11.66
CA ILE A 28 -6.26 10.06 -10.29
C ILE A 28 -5.91 8.59 -10.07
N VAL A 29 -6.79 7.67 -10.46
CA VAL A 29 -6.60 6.21 -10.34
C VAL A 29 -5.36 5.75 -11.11
N ASP A 30 -5.20 6.19 -12.36
CA ASP A 30 -4.07 5.83 -13.22
C ASP A 30 -2.74 6.28 -12.61
N VAL A 31 -2.69 7.49 -12.04
CA VAL A 31 -1.51 8.02 -11.36
C VAL A 31 -1.22 7.26 -10.07
N ILE A 32 -2.24 6.93 -9.26
CA ILE A 32 -2.05 6.15 -8.03
C ILE A 32 -1.47 4.77 -8.36
N ASN A 33 -2.04 4.07 -9.35
CA ASN A 33 -1.54 2.76 -9.77
C ASN A 33 -0.09 2.86 -10.28
N SER A 34 0.22 3.89 -11.08
CA SER A 34 1.60 4.12 -11.56
C SER A 34 2.57 4.35 -10.41
N LEU A 35 2.19 5.14 -9.39
CA LEU A 35 2.99 5.34 -8.20
C LEU A 35 3.21 4.00 -7.48
N LEU A 36 2.14 3.26 -7.19
CA LEU A 36 2.26 1.97 -6.49
C LEU A 36 3.08 0.95 -7.27
N ASP A 37 3.06 0.99 -8.61
CA ASP A 37 3.91 0.14 -9.46
C ASP A 37 5.41 0.47 -9.32
N GLU A 38 5.77 1.72 -9.03
CA GLU A 38 7.15 2.11 -8.70
C GLU A 38 7.57 1.63 -7.31
N ASP A 39 6.70 1.81 -6.31
CA ASP A 39 6.89 1.31 -4.94
C ASP A 39 5.52 1.11 -4.28
N CYS A 40 5.18 -0.16 -4.04
CA CYS A 40 3.87 -0.56 -3.55
C CYS A 40 3.57 -0.14 -2.10
N TRP A 41 4.56 0.26 -1.30
CA TRP A 41 4.36 0.66 0.09
C TRP A 41 4.56 2.17 0.33
N GLN A 42 4.69 2.94 -0.75
CA GLN A 42 4.93 4.37 -0.63
C GLN A 42 3.71 5.11 -0.07
N LEU A 43 3.98 6.15 0.73
CA LEU A 43 2.92 7.06 1.19
C LEU A 43 2.42 7.92 0.01
N ILE A 44 1.13 7.82 -0.29
CA ILE A 44 0.44 8.61 -1.32
C ILE A 44 -0.43 9.66 -0.63
N VAL A 45 -0.21 10.92 -1.00
CA VAL A 45 -0.99 12.09 -0.52
C VAL A 45 -1.48 12.90 -1.72
N PRO A 46 -2.58 13.69 -1.60
CA PRO A 46 -3.11 14.46 -2.73
C PRO A 46 -2.07 15.34 -3.42
N ALA A 47 -1.17 15.97 -2.65
CA ALA A 47 -0.10 16.79 -3.22
C ALA A 47 0.85 15.98 -4.12
N LYS A 48 1.14 14.72 -3.78
CA LYS A 48 2.01 13.83 -4.57
C LYS A 48 1.33 13.40 -5.86
N VAL A 49 0.05 13.06 -5.79
CA VAL A 49 -0.78 12.73 -6.98
C VAL A 49 -0.82 13.92 -7.95
N TYR A 50 -1.05 15.13 -7.44
CA TYR A 50 -1.06 16.34 -8.28
C TYR A 50 0.31 16.65 -8.86
N HIS A 51 1.38 16.46 -8.07
CA HIS A 51 2.74 16.67 -8.53
C HIS A 51 3.13 15.71 -9.66
N ALA A 52 2.74 14.43 -9.56
CA ALA A 52 2.96 13.45 -10.62
C ALA A 52 2.28 13.86 -11.94
N MET A 53 1.09 14.49 -11.87
CA MET A 53 0.42 15.09 -13.03
C MET A 53 1.00 16.45 -13.49
N GLN A 54 2.10 16.92 -12.89
CA GLN A 54 2.66 18.26 -13.13
C GLN A 54 1.65 19.40 -12.86
N LYS A 55 0.73 19.20 -11.91
CA LYS A 55 -0.28 20.19 -11.49
C LYS A 55 -0.05 20.63 -10.03
N ARG A 56 -0.59 21.80 -9.69
CA ARG A 56 -0.67 22.28 -8.29
C ARG A 56 -2.12 22.42 -7.85
N GLY A 57 -2.40 22.18 -6.57
CA GLY A 57 -3.72 22.42 -5.99
C GLY A 57 -4.04 23.91 -6.00
N ARG A 58 -5.17 24.31 -6.62
CA ARG A 58 -5.60 25.72 -6.72
C ARG A 58 -6.53 26.13 -5.56
N CYS A 59 -7.60 25.38 -5.33
CA CYS A 59 -8.56 25.63 -4.25
C CYS A 59 -8.57 24.55 -3.16
N CYS A 60 -7.96 23.38 -3.44
CA CYS A 60 -7.87 22.21 -2.56
C CYS A 60 -9.21 21.63 -2.04
N GLY A 61 -10.37 22.13 -2.49
CA GLY A 61 -11.68 21.63 -2.05
C GLY A 61 -12.01 20.20 -2.49
N CYS A 62 -11.34 19.69 -3.51
CA CYS A 62 -11.48 18.31 -3.98
C CYS A 62 -10.61 17.30 -3.22
N PHE A 63 -9.72 17.75 -2.33
CA PHE A 63 -8.77 16.86 -1.66
C PHE A 63 -9.42 15.75 -0.81
N PRO A 64 -10.52 15.99 -0.08
CA PRO A 64 -11.21 14.91 0.63
C PRO A 64 -11.63 13.77 -0.30
N ASN A 65 -12.22 14.09 -1.46
CA ASN A 65 -12.58 13.08 -2.46
C ASN A 65 -11.35 12.38 -3.04
N VAL A 66 -10.26 13.11 -3.29
CA VAL A 66 -8.99 12.51 -3.73
C VAL A 66 -8.45 11.52 -2.70
N VAL A 67 -8.58 11.82 -1.40
CA VAL A 67 -8.18 10.88 -0.33
C VAL A 67 -9.03 9.61 -0.37
N ASP A 68 -10.34 9.72 -0.56
CA ASP A 68 -11.23 8.56 -0.68
C ASP A 68 -10.85 7.69 -1.88
N ILE A 69 -10.48 8.31 -3.01
CA ILE A 69 -9.98 7.60 -4.20
C ILE A 69 -8.64 6.92 -3.91
N ILE A 70 -7.72 7.57 -3.19
CA ILE A 70 -6.45 6.97 -2.77
C ILE A 70 -6.70 5.71 -1.94
N VAL A 71 -7.53 5.79 -0.90
CA VAL A 71 -7.84 4.64 -0.03
C VAL A 71 -8.43 3.50 -0.87
N ARG A 72 -9.50 3.75 -1.62
CA ARG A 72 -10.15 2.74 -2.46
C ARG A 72 -9.18 2.07 -3.45
N THR A 73 -8.39 2.89 -4.16
CA THR A 73 -7.49 2.40 -5.21
C THR A 73 -6.34 1.59 -4.61
N THR A 74 -5.76 2.05 -3.50
CA THR A 74 -4.70 1.32 -2.79
C THR A 74 -5.20 -0.02 -2.24
N GLU A 75 -6.39 -0.06 -1.64
CA GLU A 75 -7.00 -1.31 -1.16
C GLU A 75 -7.22 -2.31 -2.31
N GLN A 76 -7.77 -1.85 -3.44
CA GLN A 76 -7.98 -2.68 -4.63
C GLN A 76 -6.66 -3.18 -5.21
N TYR A 77 -5.67 -2.30 -5.36
CA TYR A 77 -4.34 -2.63 -5.86
C TYR A 77 -3.68 -3.75 -5.05
N HIS A 78 -3.79 -3.71 -3.71
CA HIS A 78 -3.24 -4.73 -2.82
C HIS A 78 -4.12 -5.97 -2.70
N ALA A 79 -5.42 -5.89 -2.96
CA ALA A 79 -6.28 -7.07 -3.01
C ALA A 79 -5.99 -7.93 -4.25
N ASP A 80 -5.73 -7.28 -5.40
CA ASP A 80 -5.45 -7.94 -6.67
C ASP A 80 -4.01 -8.50 -6.72
N ARG A 81 -3.06 -7.80 -6.11
CA ARG A 81 -1.71 -8.31 -5.89
C ARG A 81 -1.73 -9.20 -4.66
N HIS A 82 -1.78 -10.52 -4.88
CA HIS A 82 -1.44 -11.50 -3.86
C HIS A 82 -0.06 -11.18 -3.27
N SER A 83 -0.02 -10.35 -2.23
CA SER A 83 1.02 -10.45 -1.22
C SER A 83 0.73 -11.80 -0.59
N THR A 84 1.59 -12.76 -0.89
CA THR A 84 1.57 -14.13 -0.38
C THR A 84 1.60 -14.03 1.14
N GLY A 85 0.42 -13.91 1.76
CA GLY A 85 0.26 -13.95 3.21
C GLY A 85 0.96 -15.18 3.80
N ASP A 86 1.03 -16.26 3.01
CA ASP A 86 1.78 -17.46 3.27
C ASP A 86 3.31 -17.24 3.35
N GLU A 87 3.92 -16.44 2.48
CA GLU A 87 5.37 -16.14 2.50
C GLU A 87 5.75 -15.20 3.66
N ILE A 88 4.89 -14.21 3.96
CA ILE A 88 5.08 -13.32 5.11
C ILE A 88 4.93 -14.11 6.42
N PHE A 89 3.95 -15.00 6.51
CA PHE A 89 3.74 -15.85 7.68
C PHE A 89 4.89 -16.85 7.88
N ASP A 90 5.40 -17.47 6.81
CA ASP A 90 6.56 -18.36 6.84
C ASP A 90 7.83 -17.62 7.31
N PHE A 91 8.09 -16.43 6.76
CA PHE A 91 9.24 -15.61 7.19
C PHE A 91 9.16 -15.24 8.68
N MET A 92 8.01 -14.76 9.16
CA MET A 92 7.83 -14.39 10.57
C MET A 92 7.93 -15.58 11.51
N THR A 93 7.49 -16.76 11.07
CA THR A 93 7.64 -18.01 11.82
C THR A 93 9.11 -18.39 11.95
N ARG A 94 9.87 -18.37 10.84
CA ARG A 94 11.32 -18.65 10.83
C ARG A 94 12.11 -17.68 11.71
N LEU A 95 11.76 -16.39 11.66
CA LEU A 95 12.42 -15.35 12.48
C LEU A 95 12.22 -15.61 13.99
N LYS A 96 10.99 -15.96 14.41
CA LYS A 96 10.68 -16.27 15.81
C LYS A 96 11.44 -17.50 16.29
N GLN A 97 11.53 -18.54 15.47
CA GLN A 97 12.26 -19.76 15.81
C GLN A 97 13.75 -19.48 16.01
N PHE A 98 14.37 -18.74 15.08
CA PHE A 98 15.78 -18.35 15.19
C PHE A 98 16.09 -17.58 16.48
N HIS A 99 15.19 -16.66 16.87
CA HIS A 99 15.36 -15.89 18.10
C HIS A 99 15.28 -16.77 19.37
N GLU A 100 14.40 -17.75 19.39
CA GLU A 100 14.28 -18.71 20.50
C GLU A 100 15.53 -19.61 20.62
N GLU A 101 16.04 -20.10 19.48
CA GLU A 101 17.27 -20.91 19.44
C GLU A 101 18.49 -20.15 19.96
N ASN A 102 18.67 -18.89 19.53
CA ASN A 102 19.74 -18.04 20.04
C ASN A 102 19.58 -17.74 21.53
N ARG A 103 18.35 -17.51 22.01
CA ARG A 103 18.07 -17.30 23.44
C ARG A 103 18.44 -18.54 24.27
N ARG A 104 18.14 -19.75 23.78
CA ARG A 104 18.54 -20.99 24.46
C ARG A 104 20.06 -21.17 24.48
N ALA A 105 20.72 -20.95 23.36
CA ALA A 105 22.18 -21.02 23.26
C ALA A 105 22.86 -20.05 24.24
N ASP A 106 22.32 -18.84 24.40
CA ASP A 106 22.82 -17.86 25.38
C ASP A 106 22.63 -18.30 26.83
N LEU A 107 21.46 -18.87 27.17
CA LEU A 107 21.19 -19.38 28.51
C LEU A 107 22.11 -20.57 28.86
N GLU A 108 22.31 -21.49 27.92
CA GLU A 108 23.21 -22.63 28.09
C GLU A 108 24.67 -22.20 28.25
N ARG A 109 25.12 -21.21 27.45
CA ARG A 109 26.46 -20.60 27.60
C ARG A 109 26.64 -20.02 28.99
N ARG A 110 25.68 -19.22 29.48
CA ARG A 110 25.72 -18.64 30.84
C ARG A 110 25.76 -19.73 31.91
N GLN A 111 24.94 -20.77 31.78
CA GLN A 111 24.85 -21.84 32.78
C GLN A 111 26.12 -22.71 32.85
N LYS A 112 26.80 -22.94 31.72
CA LYS A 112 28.12 -23.60 31.68
C LYS A 112 29.20 -22.75 32.33
N SER A 113 29.22 -21.44 32.09
CA SER A 113 30.15 -20.52 32.73
C SER A 113 30.00 -20.47 34.26
N HIS A 114 28.77 -20.59 34.79
CA HIS A 114 28.53 -20.65 36.24
C HIS A 114 28.87 -22.00 36.90
N ARG A 115 29.01 -23.09 36.14
CA ARG A 115 29.38 -24.42 36.67
C ARG A 115 30.88 -24.70 36.67
N ALA A 116 31.68 -23.83 36.04
CA ALA A 116 33.14 -23.95 35.96
C ALA A 116 33.89 -23.14 37.03
N ALA A 117 33.18 -22.57 38.00
CA ALA A 117 33.71 -21.82 39.14
C ALA A 117 33.56 -22.60 40.45
#